data_AF-A0A7W2IVN9-F1
#
_entry.id   AF-A0A7W2IVN9-F1
#
_cell.length_a   1.000
_cell.length_b   1.000
_cell.length_c   1.000
_cell.angle_alpha   90.00
_cell.angle_beta   90.00
_cell.angle_gamma   90.00
#
_symmetry.space_group_name_H-M   'P 1'
#
loop_
_entity.id
_entity.type
_entity.pdbx_description
1 polymer ?
#
loop_
_entity_poly.entity_id
_entity_poly.type
_entity_poly.pdbx_seq_one_letter_code
_entity_poly.pdbx_strand_id
1 'polypeptide(L)'
;PRRAGVNAFGFGGINAHTVLEEYRGGAEPAPNLTRSSELLVAGAPDASGLSARLEALKTALSGDMPPAEVARVENAAPCPGPWRAAIVARDAG
;
A
#
# COMPACT_ATOMS: atom_id res chain seq x y z
N PRO A 1 -19.49 -11.58 12.98
CA PRO A 1 -18.15 -11.39 12.37
C PRO A 1 -17.76 -12.71 11.69
N ARG A 2 -17.15 -12.66 10.50
CA ARG A 2 -16.65 -13.87 9.83
C ARG A 2 -15.47 -14.44 10.64
N ARG A 3 -15.40 -15.77 10.81
CA ARG A 3 -14.34 -16.45 11.55
C ARG A 3 -13.78 -17.60 10.74
N ALA A 4 -12.47 -17.80 10.77
CA ALA A 4 -11.80 -18.90 10.07
C ALA A 4 -10.69 -19.48 10.95
N GLY A 5 -10.54 -20.81 10.92
CA GLY A 5 -9.40 -21.50 11.50
C GLY A 5 -8.36 -21.79 10.42
N VAL A 6 -7.10 -21.50 10.70
CA VAL A 6 -5.95 -21.87 9.86
C VAL A 6 -5.13 -22.91 10.60
N ASN A 7 -4.86 -24.03 9.93
CA ASN A 7 -4.07 -25.15 10.47
C ASN A 7 -2.83 -25.36 9.61
N ALA A 8 -1.70 -25.67 10.25
CA ALA A 8 -0.48 -26.11 9.60
C ALA A 8 0.06 -27.37 10.27
N PHE A 9 0.40 -28.38 9.48
CA PHE A 9 0.94 -29.67 9.92
C PHE A 9 2.26 -29.93 9.20
N GLY A 10 3.37 -29.93 9.95
CA GLY A 10 4.70 -30.21 9.45
C GLY A 10 5.01 -31.70 9.48
N PHE A 11 5.75 -32.19 8.48
CA PHE A 11 6.13 -33.60 8.36
C PHE A 11 6.91 -34.14 9.59
N GLY A 12 7.61 -33.28 10.33
CA GLY A 12 8.29 -33.62 11.58
C GLY A 12 7.40 -33.67 12.83
N GLY A 13 6.07 -33.59 12.69
CA GLY A 13 5.11 -33.63 13.81
C GLY A 13 4.82 -32.29 14.48
N ILE A 14 5.31 -31.17 13.93
CA ILE A 14 5.01 -29.82 14.44
C ILE A 14 3.65 -29.37 13.90
N ASN A 15 2.77 -28.94 14.80
CA ASN A 15 1.42 -28.48 14.45
C ASN A 15 1.20 -27.06 14.95
N ALA A 16 0.51 -26.24 14.16
CA ALA A 16 0.08 -24.89 14.55
C ALA A 16 -1.39 -24.66 14.16
N HIS A 17 -2.12 -23.98 15.03
CA HIS A 17 -3.50 -23.58 14.81
C HIS A 17 -3.68 -22.10 15.16
N THR A 18 -4.39 -21.36 14.31
CA THR A 18 -4.73 -19.96 14.57
C THR A 18 -6.16 -19.70 14.16
N VAL A 19 -6.89 -18.94 14.98
CA VAL A 19 -8.24 -18.46 14.67
C VAL A 19 -8.15 -17.01 14.24
N LEU A 20 -8.74 -16.71 13.08
CA LEU A 20 -8.90 -15.37 12.53
C LEU A 20 -10.36 -14.94 12.70
N GLU A 21 -10.56 -13.68 13.06
CA GLU A 21 -11.87 -13.02 13.08
C GLU A 21 -11.83 -11.77 12.20
N GLU A 22 -12.93 -11.52 11.49
CA GLU A 22 -13.17 -10.31 10.71
C GLU A 22 -13.09 -9.07 11.60
N TYR A 23 -12.14 -8.18 11.28
CA TYR A 23 -12.13 -6.83 11.84
C TYR A 23 -13.30 -6.02 11.26
N ARG A 24 -14.12 -5.45 12.14
CA ARG A 24 -15.31 -4.65 11.77
C ARG A 24 -15.23 -3.18 12.18
N GLY A 25 -14.10 -2.75 12.76
CA GLY A 25 -13.90 -1.33 13.03
C GLY A 25 -13.80 -0.57 11.70
N GLY A 26 -14.48 0.58 11.61
CA GLY A 26 -14.17 1.53 10.56
C GLY A 26 -12.77 2.11 10.79
N ALA A 27 -11.98 2.27 9.75
CA ALA A 27 -10.82 3.15 9.85
C ALA A 27 -11.33 4.54 10.22
N GLU A 28 -10.72 5.19 11.20
CA GLU A 28 -11.01 6.60 11.43
C GLU A 28 -10.65 7.35 10.14
N PRO A 29 -11.59 8.10 9.54
CA PRO A 29 -11.28 8.84 8.33
C PRO A 29 -10.16 9.81 8.66
N ALA A 30 -9.02 9.63 8.01
CA ALA A 30 -7.92 10.55 8.19
C ALA A 30 -8.39 11.97 7.80
N PRO A 31 -7.88 13.02 8.47
CA PRO A 31 -8.33 14.38 8.22
C PRO A 31 -8.23 14.70 6.73
N ASN A 32 -9.34 15.19 6.17
CA ASN A 32 -9.44 15.50 4.76
C ASN A 32 -8.71 16.83 4.53
N LEU A 33 -7.42 16.75 4.22
CA LEU A 33 -6.64 17.93 3.89
C LEU A 33 -7.04 18.37 2.48
N THR A 34 -7.74 19.50 2.38
CA THR A 34 -8.10 20.06 1.08
C THR A 34 -6.81 20.56 0.40
N ARG A 35 -6.32 19.81 -0.57
CA ARG A 35 -5.16 20.16 -1.40
C ARG A 35 -5.59 20.25 -2.86
N SER A 36 -4.99 21.17 -3.60
CA SER A 36 -5.24 21.32 -5.05
C SER A 36 -4.46 20.30 -5.90
N SER A 37 -3.57 19.53 -5.28
CA SER A 37 -2.76 18.49 -5.91
C SER A 37 -2.20 17.53 -4.85
N GLU A 38 -1.92 16.29 -5.26
CA GLU A 38 -1.22 15.28 -4.47
C GLU A 38 0.25 15.14 -4.91
N LEU A 39 1.10 14.69 -3.97
CA LEU A 39 2.50 14.37 -4.20
C LEU A 39 2.68 12.86 -4.05
N LEU A 40 3.26 12.20 -5.05
CA LEU A 40 3.64 10.79 -5.01
C LEU A 40 5.17 10.71 -5.05
N VAL A 41 5.78 10.12 -4.02
CA VAL A 41 7.24 9.93 -3.95
C VAL A 41 7.57 8.46 -4.12
N ALA A 42 8.42 8.16 -5.10
CA ALA A 42 8.92 6.81 -5.36
C ALA A 42 10.45 6.80 -5.31
N GLY A 43 11.01 5.63 -5.02
CA GLY A 43 12.44 5.47 -4.84
C GLY A 43 12.85 4.01 -4.75
N ALA A 44 14.08 3.76 -5.15
CA ALA A 44 14.62 2.42 -5.29
C ALA A 44 16.16 2.39 -5.25
N PRO A 45 16.76 1.20 -5.04
CA PRO A 45 18.21 1.02 -5.10
C PRO A 45 18.81 1.25 -6.51
N ASP A 46 18.04 0.99 -7.56
CA ASP A 46 18.46 1.08 -8.96
C ASP A 46 17.33 1.57 -9.89
N ALA A 47 17.66 1.85 -11.14
CA ALA A 47 16.72 2.35 -12.14
C ALA A 47 15.57 1.36 -12.43
N SER A 48 15.84 0.06 -12.45
CA SER A 48 14.82 -0.96 -12.74
C SER A 48 13.80 -1.04 -11.61
N GLY A 49 14.25 -0.98 -10.36
CA GLY A 49 13.39 -0.90 -9.19
C GLY A 49 12.53 0.37 -9.18
N LEU A 50 13.09 1.51 -9.60
CA LEU A 50 12.31 2.75 -9.71
C LEU A 50 11.22 2.61 -10.79
N SER A 51 11.54 2.08 -11.96
CA SER A 51 10.55 1.80 -13.01
C SER A 51 9.44 0.86 -12.54
N ALA A 52 9.79 -0.23 -11.85
CA ALA A 52 8.81 -1.15 -11.28
C ALA A 52 7.89 -0.46 -10.25
N ARG A 53 8.46 0.45 -9.45
CA ARG A 53 7.68 1.22 -8.46
C ARG A 53 6.70 2.19 -9.12
N LEU A 54 7.11 2.86 -10.21
CA LEU A 54 6.25 3.74 -10.98
C LEU A 54 5.09 3.00 -11.65
N GLU A 55 5.32 1.80 -12.19
CA GLU A 55 4.24 0.96 -12.77
C GLU A 55 3.26 0.45 -11.70
N ALA A 56 3.76 0.11 -10.50
CA ALA A 56 2.91 -0.23 -9.37
C ALA A 56 2.02 0.95 -8.95
N LEU A 57 2.58 2.17 -8.90
CA LEU A 57 1.83 3.39 -8.60
C LEU A 57 0.77 3.68 -9.67
N LYS A 58 1.12 3.55 -10.95
CA LYS A 58 0.17 3.69 -12.06
C LYS A 58 -0.98 2.71 -11.94
N THR A 59 -0.69 1.45 -11.59
CA THR A 59 -1.71 0.42 -11.37
C THR A 59 -2.63 0.79 -10.21
N ALA A 60 -2.08 1.30 -9.10
CA ALA A 60 -2.85 1.72 -7.94
C ALA A 60 -3.78 2.90 -8.25
N LEU A 61 -3.32 3.87 -9.04
CA LEU A 61 -4.10 5.04 -9.46
C LEU A 61 -5.24 4.71 -10.43
N SER A 62 -5.13 3.61 -11.18
CA SER A 62 -6.20 3.13 -12.06
C SER A 62 -7.29 2.34 -11.33
N GLY A 63 -7.16 2.10 -10.03
CA GLY A 63 -8.15 1.40 -9.22
C GLY A 63 -9.22 2.33 -8.63
N ASP A 64 -10.08 1.78 -7.76
CA ASP A 64 -11.15 2.54 -7.09
C ASP A 64 -10.64 3.42 -5.93
N MET A 65 -9.35 3.35 -5.59
CA MET A 65 -8.77 4.12 -4.49
C MET A 65 -8.60 5.58 -4.89
N PRO A 66 -9.09 6.55 -4.09
CA PRO A 66 -8.87 7.97 -4.37
C PRO A 66 -7.36 8.30 -4.44
N PRO A 67 -6.93 9.21 -5.35
CA PRO A 67 -5.52 9.58 -5.48
C PRO A 67 -4.86 10.05 -4.18
N ALA A 68 -5.61 10.74 -3.32
CA ALA A 68 -5.14 11.19 -2.01
C ALA A 68 -4.78 10.02 -1.07
N GLU A 69 -5.51 8.90 -1.16
CA GLU A 69 -5.23 7.71 -0.35
C GLU A 69 -4.03 6.94 -0.91
N VAL A 70 -3.90 6.85 -2.24
CA VAL A 70 -2.70 6.31 -2.88
C VAL A 70 -1.46 7.11 -2.46
N ALA A 71 -1.53 8.45 -2.50
CA ALA A 71 -0.46 9.33 -2.08
C ALA A 71 -0.14 9.18 -0.59
N ARG A 72 -1.15 9.03 0.27
CA ARG A 72 -0.95 8.79 1.70
C ARG A 72 -0.18 7.49 1.94
N VAL A 73 -0.64 6.39 1.34
CA VAL A 73 -0.02 5.07 1.50
C VAL A 73 1.42 5.09 0.99
N GLU A 74 1.64 5.67 -0.18
CA GLU A 74 2.97 5.70 -0.78
C GLU A 74 3.95 6.51 0.07
N ASN A 75 3.55 7.70 0.52
CA ASN A 75 4.42 8.59 1.28
C ASN A 75 4.63 8.16 2.74
N ALA A 76 3.79 7.26 3.27
CA ALA A 76 3.98 6.68 4.60
C ALA A 76 5.10 5.62 4.62
N ALA A 77 5.41 5.01 3.47
CA ALA A 77 6.43 3.99 3.36
C ALA A 77 7.84 4.62 3.27
N PRO A 78 8.83 4.11 4.01
CA PRO A 78 10.22 4.49 3.79
C PRO A 78 10.63 4.16 2.35
N CYS A 79 11.30 5.10 1.70
CA CYS A 79 11.71 4.97 0.31
C CYS A 79 13.25 5.01 0.22
N PRO A 80 13.94 3.86 0.44
CA PRO A 80 15.39 3.77 0.46
C PRO A 80 15.98 3.74 -0.96
N GLY A 81 17.24 4.18 -1.07
CA GLY A 81 18.02 4.12 -2.30
C GLY A 81 18.20 5.48 -2.99
N PRO A 82 19.18 5.59 -3.89
CA PRO A 82 19.57 6.85 -4.51
C PRO A 82 18.67 7.24 -5.69
N TRP A 83 17.94 6.29 -6.29
CA TRP A 83 17.04 6.58 -7.40
C TRP A 83 15.71 7.04 -6.85
N ARG A 84 15.28 8.24 -7.23
CA ARG A 84 14.07 8.87 -6.70
C ARG A 84 13.28 9.58 -7.79
N ALA A 85 11.96 9.54 -7.68
CA ALA A 85 11.04 10.29 -8.50
C ALA A 85 9.97 10.93 -7.61
N ALA A 86 9.50 12.11 -8.01
CA ALA A 86 8.41 12.80 -7.36
C ALA A 86 7.44 13.28 -8.45
N ILE A 87 6.16 12.98 -8.28
CA ILE A 87 5.09 13.37 -9.21
C ILE A 87 4.09 14.22 -8.44
N VAL A 88 3.79 15.41 -8.96
CA VAL A 88 2.71 16.27 -8.45
C VAL A 88 1.57 16.25 -9.45
N ALA A 89 0.38 15.82 -9.04
CA ALA A 89 -0.76 15.66 -9.92
C ALA A 89 -2.05 16.20 -9.27
N ARG A 90 -2.98 16.72 -10.08
CA ARG A 90 -4.29 17.19 -9.60
C ARG A 90 -5.38 16.12 -9.70
N ASP A 91 -5.20 15.21 -10.65
CA ASP A 91 -6.07 14.08 -10.99
C ASP A 91 -5.19 12.87 -11.38
N ALA A 92 -5.83 11.72 -11.58
CA ALA A 92 -5.16 10.48 -12.00
C ALA A 92 -5.09 10.33 -13.54
N GLY A 93 -5.64 11.28 -14.31
CA GLY A 93 -5.73 11.25 -15.76
C GLY A 93 -6.41 12.48 -16.35
#